data_AF-A0A933IC82-F1
#
_entry.id   AF-A0A933IC82-F1
#
_cell.length_a   1.000
_cell.length_b   1.000
_cell.length_c   1.000
_cell.angle_alpha   90.00
_cell.angle_beta   90.00
_cell.angle_gamma   90.00
#
_symmetry.space_group_name_H-M   'P 1'
#
loop_
_entity.id
_entity.type
_entity.pdbx_description
1 polymer ?
#
loop_
_entity_poly.entity_id
_entity_poly.type
_entity_poly.pdbx_seq_one_letter_code
_entity_poly.pdbx_strand_id
1 'polypeptide(L)' 'MAAQKKLIGEILVSLGYVSVAHINEARRHQIQSEGKKIGECLVDLGYLGHDDVKRALSIQEIDESPAPQ' A
#
# COMPACT_ATOMS: atom_id res chain seq x y z
N MET A 1 20.08 7.76 -9.32
CA MET A 1 18.65 8.04 -9.54
C MET A 1 17.87 7.18 -8.56
N ALA A 2 17.05 7.77 -7.70
CA ALA A 2 16.35 7.04 -6.64
C ALA A 2 15.45 5.98 -7.28
N ALA A 3 15.70 4.69 -6.99
CA ALA A 3 14.74 3.64 -7.26
C ALA A 3 13.50 3.98 -6.43
N GLN A 4 12.50 4.59 -7.06
CA GLN A 4 11.21 4.82 -6.43
C GLN A 4 10.58 3.45 -6.26
N LYS A 5 10.73 2.88 -5.07
CA LYS A 5 9.90 1.78 -4.58
C LYS A 5 8.46 2.17 -4.88
N LYS A 6 7.78 1.43 -5.77
CA LYS A 6 6.35 1.65 -6.01
C LYS A 6 5.63 1.60 -4.67
N LEU A 7 4.87 2.64 -4.35
CA LEU A 7 4.11 2.66 -3.10
C LEU A 7 2.96 1.66 -3.23
N ILE A 8 2.67 0.94 -2.13
CA ILE A 8 1.52 0.03 -2.07
C ILE A 8 0.21 0.71 -2.50
N GLY A 9 0.06 2.00 -2.16
CA GLY A 9 -1.09 2.80 -2.54
C GLY A 9 -1.23 2.97 -4.05
N GLU A 10 -0.14 3.14 -4.79
CA GLU A 10 -0.18 3.25 -6.26
C GLU A 10 -0.54 1.93 -6.91
N ILE A 11 0.00 0.81 -6.38
CA ILE A 11 -0.34 -0.53 -6.83
C ILE A 11 -1.84 -0.78 -6.63
N LEU A 12 -2.37 -0.46 -5.45
CA LEU A 12 -3.79 -0.65 -5.13
C LEU A 12 -4.72 0.23 -5.99
N VAL A 13 -4.30 1.45 -6.34
CA VAL A 13 -5.04 2.33 -7.28
C VAL A 13 -5.00 1.75 -8.69
N SER A 14 -3.84 1.28 -9.15
CA SER A 14 -3.67 0.66 -10.47
C SER A 14 -4.50 -0.63 -10.62
N LEU A 15 -4.63 -1.39 -9.54
CA LEU A 15 -5.47 -2.59 -9.48
C LEU A 15 -6.97 -2.29 -9.38
N GLY A 16 -7.37 -1.03 -9.16
CA GLY A 16 -8.76 -0.61 -9.04
C GLY A 16 -9.41 -0.94 -7.69
N TYR A 17 -8.62 -1.37 -6.68
CA TYR A 17 -9.15 -1.65 -5.34
C TYR A 17 -9.50 -0.37 -4.57
N VAL A 18 -8.73 0.70 -4.77
CA VAL A 18 -8.92 2.00 -4.10
C VAL A 18 -8.74 3.15 -5.08
N SER A 19 -9.28 4.31 -4.72
CA SER A 19 -9.06 5.56 -5.44
C SER A 19 -8.01 6.43 -4.74
N VAL A 20 -7.48 7.41 -5.46
CA VAL A 20 -6.56 8.43 -4.91
C VAL A 20 -7.15 9.14 -3.68
N ALA A 21 -8.48 9.30 -3.62
CA ALA A 21 -9.19 9.82 -2.45
C ALA A 21 -8.99 8.93 -1.21
N HIS A 22 -9.18 7.62 -1.34
CA HIS A 22 -8.98 6.67 -0.24
C HIS A 22 -7.51 6.63 0.22
N ILE A 23 -6.56 6.73 -0.72
CA ILE A 23 -5.13 6.83 -0.39
C ILE A 23 -4.85 8.10 0.43
N ASN A 24 -5.42 9.24 0.04
CA ASN A 24 -5.26 10.47 0.79
C ASN A 24 -5.85 10.37 2.20
N GLU A 25 -6.98 9.68 2.36
CA GLU A 25 -7.60 9.48 3.66
C GLU A 25 -6.77 8.56 4.55
N ALA A 26 -6.33 7.42 4.01
CA ALA A 26 -5.39 6.52 4.69
C ALA A 26 -4.09 7.23 5.07
N ARG A 27 -3.57 8.12 4.23
CA ARG A 27 -2.39 8.93 4.53
C ARG A 27 -2.63 9.90 5.68
N ARG A 28 -3.79 10.55 5.74
CA ARG A 28 -4.17 11.40 6.89
C ARG A 28 -4.29 10.58 8.18
N HIS A 29 -4.83 9.36 8.08
CA HIS A 29 -4.89 8.43 9.20
C HIS A 29 -3.49 7.99 9.66
N GLN A 30 -2.60 7.72 8.71
CA GLN A 30 -1.21 7.35 8.98
C GLN A 30 -0.44 8.47 9.67
N ILE A 31 -0.66 9.73 9.28
CA ILE A 31 -0.01 10.88 9.93
C ILE A 31 -0.44 10.99 11.42
N GLN A 32 -1.66 10.57 11.74
CA GLN A 32 -2.16 10.54 13.12
C GLN A 32 -1.71 9.28 13.89
N SER A 33 -1.29 8.22 13.19
CA SER A 33 -0.85 6.95 13.78
C SER A 33 0.60 6.67 13.36
N GLU A 34 1.55 7.16 14.15
CA GLU A 34 2.98 6.89 13.93
C GLU A 34 3.25 5.38 13.88
N GLY A 35 3.87 4.94 12.78
CA GLY A 35 4.27 3.54 12.58
C GLY A 35 3.27 2.65 11.83
N LYS A 36 2.03 3.08 11.58
CA LYS A 36 1.10 2.33 10.71
C LYS A 36 1.52 2.44 9.24
N LYS A 37 1.30 1.38 8.46
CA LYS A 37 1.48 1.42 6.99
C LYS A 37 0.18 1.85 6.30
N ILE A 38 0.27 2.51 5.13
CA ILE A 38 -0.90 2.85 4.28
C ILE A 38 -1.82 1.65 4.06
N GLY A 39 -1.26 0.47 3.78
CA GLY A 39 -2.07 -0.75 3.59
C GLY A 39 -2.90 -1.10 4.81
N GLU A 40 -2.34 -0.98 6.02
CA GLU A 40 -3.07 -1.22 7.27
C GLU A 40 -4.13 -0.15 7.50
N CYS A 41 -3.82 1.13 7.26
CA CYS A 41 -4.80 2.20 7.35
C CYS A 41 -5.98 1.99 6.40
N LEU A 42 -5.75 1.50 5.17
CA LEU A 42 -6.82 1.23 4.22
C LEU A 42 -7.73 0.07 4.66
N VAL A 43 -7.19 -0.92 5.37
CA VAL A 43 -7.97 -2.02 5.96
C VAL A 43 -8.74 -1.55 7.18
N ASP A 44 -8.11 -0.77 8.05
CA ASP A 44 -8.70 -0.16 9.25
C ASP A 44 -9.88 0.74 8.88
N LEU A 45 -9.76 1.48 7.77
CA LEU A 45 -10.82 2.32 7.19
C LEU A 45 -11.91 1.52 6.43
N GLY A 46 -11.75 0.21 6.25
CA GLY A 46 -12.71 -0.66 5.56
C GLY A 46 -12.71 -0.52 4.03
N TYR A 47 -11.71 0.14 3.45
CA TYR A 47 -11.56 0.27 1.99
C TYR A 47 -11.03 -1.01 1.34
N LEU A 48 -10.30 -1.84 2.08
CA LEU A 48 -9.65 -3.05 1.61
C LEU A 48 -9.77 -4.17 2.64
N GLY A 49 -9.68 -5.43 2.19
CA GLY A 49 -9.40 -6.55 3.07
C GLY A 49 -7.91 -6.79 3.30
N HIS A 50 -7.57 -7.56 4.33
CA HIS A 50 -6.21 -8.04 4.56
C HIS A 50 -5.66 -8.83 3.35
N ASP A 51 -6.51 -9.59 2.65
CA ASP A 51 -6.15 -10.34 1.44
C ASP A 51 -5.75 -9.43 0.27
N ASP A 52 -6.45 -8.31 0.08
CA ASP A 52 -6.16 -7.36 -1.00
C ASP A 52 -4.82 -6.66 -0.76
N VAL A 53 -4.56 -6.27 0.50
CA VAL A 53 -3.27 -5.73 0.92
C VAL A 53 -2.16 -6.75 0.76
N LYS A 54 -2.40 -8.02 1.10
CA LYS A 54 -1.43 -9.11 0.86
C LYS A 54 -1.08 -9.26 -0.61
N ARG A 55 -2.07 -9.28 -1.51
CA ARG A 55 -1.81 -9.33 -2.96
C ARG A 55 -0.97 -8.15 -3.43
N ALA A 56 -1.34 -6.94 -3.01
CA ALA A 56 -0.60 -5.74 -3.39
C ALA A 56 0.83 -5.75 -2.83
N LEU A 57 1.03 -6.27 -1.61
CA LEU A 57 2.34 -6.44 -0.98
C LEU A 57 3.19 -7.45 -1.76
N SER A 58 2.63 -8.58 -2.16
CA SER A 58 3.33 -9.54 -3.01
C SER A 58 3.77 -8.92 -4.33
N ILE A 59 2.94 -8.06 -4.95
CA ILE A 59 3.30 -7.33 -6.17
C ILE A 59 4.43 -6.31 -5.89
N GLN A 60 4.41 -5.65 -4.73
CA GLN A 60 5.45 -4.73 -4.30
C GLN A 60 6.79 -5.45 -4.07
N GLU A 61 6.75 -6.63 -3.44
CA GLU A 61 7.93 -7.48 -3.19
C GLU A 61 8.49 -8.10 -4.47
N ILE A 62 7.68 -8.36 -5.50
CA ILE A 62 8.18 -8.88 -6.79
C ILE A 62 9.00 -7.81 -7.54
N ASP A 63 8.73 -6.51 -7.32
CA ASP A 63 9.51 -5.39 -7.86
C ASP A 63 10.78 -5.12 -7.01
N GLU A 64 10.73 -5.45 -5.70
CA GLU A 64 11.89 -5.54 -4.80
C GLU A 64 12.57 -6.90 -4.98
N SER A 65 13.36 -7.05 -6.05
CA SER A 65 14.19 -8.23 -6.28
C SER A 65 14.71 -8.84 -4.97
N PRO A 66 14.35 -10.09 -4.60
CA PRO A 66 15.15 -10.83 -3.65
C PRO A 66 16.50 -11.00 -4.33
N ALA A 67 17.57 -10.43 -3.77
CA ALA A 67 18.89 -10.97 -4.02
C ALA A 67 18.85 -12.38 -3.41
N PRO A 68 18.92 -13.45 -4.22
CA PRO A 68 18.86 -14.79 -3.68
C PRO A 68 20.26 -15.17 -3.26
N GLN A 69 20.64 -15.01 -1.97
CA GLN A 69 21.68 -15.78 -1.27
C GLN A 69 21.43 -15.77 0.25
#